data_AF-A0A956EBS3-F1
#
_entry.id   AF-A0A956EBS3-F1
#
_cell.length_a   1.000
_cell.length_b   1.000
_cell.length_c   1.000
_cell.angle_alpha   90.00
_cell.angle_beta   90.00
_cell.angle_gamma   90.00
#
_symmetry.space_group_name_H-M   'P 1'
#
loop_
_entity.id
_entity.type
_entity.pdbx_description
1 polymer ?
#
loop_
_entity_poly.entity_id
_entity_poly.type
_entity_poly.pdbx_seq_one_letter_code
_entity_poly.pdbx_strand_id
1 'polypeptide(L)'
;FDAIEVFNDSSFDENRDKSVGDWFALLNHGHTFWAVGSSDSHKIRTSPVGYPRTCIDFGYDDPKQLTINTVRDAVASGKMTISGGLLMTVVGPGGAKPGETITETSADFTVSVQSPSWYDATTLEVIVNGVTVDEQTLLPMGSGTGHRYVNVVHVDFDANAGRSWVVFHAKSDDDLGPLHPGRKAFAVSNPVFSGSGG
;
A
#
# COMPACT_ATOMS: atom_id res chain seq x y z
N PHE A 1 9.13 12.35 -14.12
CA PHE A 1 8.91 10.93 -13.82
C PHE A 1 7.82 10.90 -12.76
N ASP A 2 6.81 10.07 -12.92
CA ASP A 2 5.60 10.12 -12.07
C ASP A 2 5.57 8.98 -11.03
N ALA A 3 6.37 7.93 -11.23
CA ALA A 3 6.51 6.79 -10.32
C ALA A 3 7.97 6.36 -10.18
N ILE A 4 8.32 5.76 -9.04
CA ILE A 4 9.63 5.16 -8.76
C ILE A 4 9.47 3.73 -8.25
N GLU A 5 10.38 2.84 -8.64
CA GLU A 5 10.43 1.47 -8.11
C GLU A 5 10.97 1.52 -6.69
N VAL A 6 10.09 1.32 -5.71
CA VAL A 6 10.46 1.30 -4.28
C VAL A 6 10.72 -0.12 -3.81
N PHE A 7 10.08 -1.10 -4.43
CA PHE A 7 10.21 -2.51 -4.04
C PHE A 7 10.60 -3.36 -5.26
N ASN A 8 11.80 -3.94 -5.22
CA ASN A 8 12.31 -4.85 -6.24
C ASN A 8 12.76 -6.15 -5.57
N ASP A 9 12.03 -7.25 -5.80
CA ASP A 9 12.25 -8.58 -5.20
C ASP A 9 12.55 -8.53 -3.68
N SER A 10 11.80 -7.69 -2.96
CA SER A 10 12.04 -7.39 -1.54
C SER A 10 10.76 -6.91 -0.85
N SER A 11 10.74 -7.09 0.47
CA SER A 11 9.65 -6.67 1.35
C SER A 11 9.76 -5.20 1.75
N PHE A 12 8.70 -4.68 2.39
CA PHE A 12 8.73 -3.33 2.96
C PHE A 12 9.83 -3.17 4.00
N ASP A 13 9.91 -4.10 4.95
CA ASP A 13 10.86 -4.01 6.07
C ASP A 13 12.32 -4.16 5.60
N GLU A 14 12.61 -4.96 4.58
CA GLU A 14 13.95 -5.06 3.97
C GLU A 14 14.44 -3.75 3.33
N ASN A 15 13.49 -2.89 2.94
CA ASN A 15 13.72 -1.60 2.29
C ASN A 15 13.47 -0.39 3.19
N ARG A 16 13.09 -0.61 4.46
CA ARG A 16 12.63 0.45 5.38
C ARG A 16 13.58 1.64 5.44
N ASP A 17 14.86 1.37 5.61
CA ASP A 17 15.93 2.38 5.70
C ASP A 17 16.68 2.58 4.37
N LYS A 18 16.12 2.10 3.25
CA LYS A 18 16.69 2.20 1.90
C LYS A 18 15.71 2.92 0.98
N SER A 19 15.19 2.24 -0.04
CA SER A 19 14.27 2.82 -1.03
C SER A 19 12.97 3.35 -0.42
N VAL A 20 12.45 2.75 0.65
CA VAL A 20 11.29 3.30 1.38
C VAL A 20 11.67 4.59 2.09
N GLY A 21 12.83 4.62 2.76
CA GLY A 21 13.36 5.82 3.40
C GLY A 21 13.59 6.96 2.40
N ASP A 22 14.19 6.66 1.25
CA ASP A 22 14.40 7.62 0.17
C ASP A 22 13.08 8.14 -0.41
N TRP A 23 12.11 7.24 -0.62
CA TRP A 23 10.76 7.61 -1.06
C TRP A 23 10.08 8.56 -0.07
N PHE A 24 10.13 8.25 1.23
CA PHE A 24 9.57 9.10 2.27
C PHE A 24 10.29 10.44 2.38
N ALA A 25 11.61 10.47 2.20
CA ALA A 25 12.37 11.72 2.15
C ALA A 25 11.90 12.61 0.99
N LEU A 26 11.67 12.05 -0.20
CA LEU A 26 11.13 12.79 -1.35
C LEU A 26 9.74 13.38 -1.05
N LEU A 27 8.84 12.58 -0.47
CA LEU A 27 7.50 13.04 -0.08
C LEU A 27 7.58 14.18 0.95
N ASN A 28 8.45 14.05 1.95
CA ASN A 28 8.68 15.08 2.98
C ASN A 28 9.28 16.37 2.41
N HIS A 29 9.99 16.31 1.29
CA HIS A 29 10.49 17.47 0.55
C HIS A 29 9.49 18.00 -0.50
N GLY A 30 8.24 17.53 -0.48
CA GLY A 30 7.16 18.03 -1.34
C GLY A 30 7.13 17.42 -2.74
N HIS A 31 8.00 16.45 -3.05
CA HIS A 31 7.98 15.73 -4.31
C HIS A 31 6.99 14.59 -4.26
N THR A 32 6.07 14.53 -5.22
CA THR A 32 5.14 13.41 -5.37
C THR A 32 5.71 12.40 -6.36
N PHE A 33 6.18 11.26 -5.84
CA PHE A 33 6.49 10.09 -6.66
C PHE A 33 5.68 8.90 -6.16
N TRP A 34 4.96 8.24 -7.07
CA TRP A 34 4.18 7.06 -6.71
C TRP A 34 5.09 5.85 -6.57
N ALA A 35 4.98 5.16 -5.45
CA ALA A 35 5.65 3.88 -5.28
C ALA A 35 5.02 2.85 -6.21
N VAL A 36 5.89 2.09 -6.87
CA VAL A 36 5.53 0.83 -7.54
C VAL A 36 6.43 -0.29 -7.03
N GLY A 37 5.90 -1.51 -7.06
CA GLY A 37 6.65 -2.73 -6.79
C GLY A 37 6.62 -3.67 -7.99
N SER A 38 7.76 -4.29 -8.26
CA SER A 38 7.95 -5.25 -9.34
C SER A 38 8.80 -6.43 -8.85
N SER A 39 8.54 -7.59 -9.43
CA SER A 39 9.26 -8.82 -9.11
C SER A 39 10.60 -8.99 -9.81
N ASP A 40 10.87 -8.14 -10.81
CA ASP A 40 12.07 -8.16 -11.66
C ASP A 40 12.58 -9.57 -12.01
N SER A 41 11.64 -10.42 -12.44
CA SER A 41 11.87 -11.86 -12.42
C SER A 41 12.72 -12.33 -13.58
N HIS A 42 13.94 -12.78 -13.29
CA HIS A 42 14.88 -13.29 -14.30
C HIS A 42 15.06 -14.81 -14.30
N LYS A 43 14.46 -15.55 -13.34
CA LYS A 43 14.54 -17.03 -13.24
C LYS A 43 13.31 -17.62 -12.53
N ILE A 44 12.67 -18.63 -13.15
CA ILE A 44 11.46 -19.32 -12.66
C ILE A 44 11.58 -19.89 -11.23
N ARG A 45 12.79 -20.27 -10.77
CA ARG A 45 12.99 -20.91 -9.45
C ARG A 45 13.54 -20.01 -8.34
N THR A 46 14.11 -18.84 -8.66
CA THR A 46 14.80 -18.01 -7.66
C THR A 46 14.35 -16.55 -7.65
N SER A 47 13.59 -16.12 -8.66
CA SER A 47 12.94 -14.82 -8.76
C SER A 47 11.43 -15.08 -8.82
N PRO A 48 10.73 -14.99 -7.69
CA PRO A 48 9.28 -15.12 -7.62
C PRO A 48 8.55 -14.21 -8.61
N VAL A 49 8.00 -14.76 -9.70
CA VAL A 49 7.15 -13.96 -10.60
C VAL A 49 5.99 -13.37 -9.79
N GLY A 50 5.91 -12.04 -9.75
CA GLY A 50 4.82 -11.31 -9.09
C GLY A 50 5.02 -10.95 -7.60
N TYR A 51 6.22 -11.08 -7.04
CA TYR A 51 6.57 -10.53 -5.71
C TYR A 51 7.67 -9.45 -5.79
N PRO A 52 7.39 -8.19 -5.41
CA PRO A 52 6.06 -7.61 -5.25
C PRO A 52 5.41 -7.26 -6.61
N ARG A 53 4.12 -6.91 -6.57
CA ARG A 53 3.35 -6.42 -7.72
C ARG A 53 2.58 -5.16 -7.36
N THR A 54 2.36 -4.30 -8.35
CA THR A 54 1.51 -3.12 -8.18
C THR A 54 0.07 -3.47 -8.55
N CYS A 55 -0.87 -3.22 -7.63
CA CYS A 55 -2.29 -3.44 -7.78
C CYS A 55 -2.99 -2.11 -8.09
N ILE A 56 -3.74 -2.07 -9.19
CA ILE A 56 -4.48 -0.90 -9.66
C ILE A 56 -5.96 -1.10 -9.35
N ASP A 57 -6.57 -0.15 -8.63
CA ASP A 57 -8.03 -0.06 -8.53
C ASP A 57 -8.56 0.73 -9.73
N PHE A 58 -9.20 0.04 -10.67
CA PHE A 58 -9.78 0.63 -11.85
C PHE A 58 -11.32 0.73 -11.83
N GLY A 59 -11.95 0.43 -10.68
CA GLY A 59 -13.39 0.66 -10.45
C GLY A 59 -14.34 -0.38 -11.04
N TYR A 60 -13.84 -1.48 -11.60
CA TYR A 60 -14.66 -2.56 -12.16
C TYR A 60 -14.14 -3.94 -11.73
N ASP A 61 -15.06 -4.87 -11.50
CA ASP A 61 -14.72 -6.27 -11.22
C ASP A 61 -14.50 -7.09 -12.51
N ASP A 62 -15.06 -6.66 -13.64
CA ASP A 62 -14.83 -7.31 -14.93
C ASP A 62 -13.50 -6.83 -15.54
N PRO A 63 -12.46 -7.69 -15.61
CA PRO A 63 -11.17 -7.31 -16.16
C PRO A 63 -11.23 -6.93 -17.65
N LYS A 64 -12.30 -7.29 -18.38
CA LYS A 64 -12.47 -6.88 -19.79
C LYS A 64 -12.72 -5.38 -19.94
N GLN A 65 -13.07 -4.68 -18.87
CA GLN A 65 -13.22 -3.23 -18.86
C GLN A 65 -11.89 -2.49 -18.72
N LEU A 66 -10.79 -3.21 -18.46
CA LEU A 66 -9.47 -2.62 -18.35
C LEU A 66 -9.00 -2.11 -19.72
N THR A 67 -8.64 -0.82 -19.78
CA THR A 67 -8.04 -0.21 -20.96
C THR A 67 -6.64 0.32 -20.64
N ILE A 68 -5.82 0.50 -21.68
CA ILE A 68 -4.49 1.13 -21.53
C ILE A 68 -4.60 2.52 -20.90
N ASN A 69 -5.63 3.29 -21.26
CA ASN A 69 -5.86 4.62 -20.68
C ASN A 69 -6.17 4.53 -19.19
N THR A 70 -6.99 3.56 -18.78
CA THR A 70 -7.31 3.35 -17.36
C THR A 70 -6.07 3.00 -16.55
N VAL A 71 -5.17 2.17 -17.10
CA VAL A 71 -3.87 1.86 -16.47
C VAL A 71 -3.01 3.12 -16.36
N ARG A 72 -2.84 3.86 -17.47
CA ARG A 72 -2.07 5.12 -17.49
C ARG A 72 -2.58 6.11 -16.45
N ASP A 73 -3.90 6.32 -16.41
CA ASP A 73 -4.52 7.33 -15.55
C ASP A 73 -4.45 6.93 -14.07
N ALA A 74 -4.57 5.64 -13.74
CA ALA A 74 -4.37 5.14 -12.38
C ALA A 74 -2.91 5.27 -11.91
N VAL A 75 -1.95 5.01 -12.78
CA VAL A 75 -0.53 5.21 -12.48
C VAL A 75 -0.22 6.69 -12.29
N ALA A 76 -0.72 7.56 -13.17
CA ALA A 76 -0.51 9.01 -13.09
C ALA A 76 -1.12 9.63 -11.82
N SER A 77 -2.25 9.07 -11.35
CA SER A 77 -2.94 9.54 -10.14
C SER A 77 -2.51 8.85 -8.85
N GLY A 78 -1.61 7.86 -8.89
CA GLY A 78 -1.15 7.16 -7.69
C GLY A 78 -2.17 6.21 -7.06
N LYS A 79 -3.27 5.90 -7.76
CA LYS A 79 -4.38 5.05 -7.29
C LYS A 79 -4.01 3.57 -7.29
N MET A 80 -2.99 3.25 -6.50
CA MET A 80 -2.30 1.97 -6.50
C MET A 80 -1.90 1.56 -5.08
N THR A 81 -1.85 0.25 -4.88
CA THR A 81 -1.22 -0.39 -3.72
C THR A 81 -0.14 -1.35 -4.20
N ILE A 82 0.85 -1.63 -3.36
CA ILE A 82 1.90 -2.61 -3.64
C ILE A 82 1.58 -3.86 -2.83
N SER A 83 1.60 -5.00 -3.49
CA SER A 83 1.28 -6.31 -2.93
C SER A 83 2.52 -7.19 -2.96
N GLY A 84 3.00 -7.57 -1.77
CA GLY A 84 3.91 -8.68 -1.56
C GLY A 84 3.15 -9.92 -1.08
N GLY A 85 1.99 -10.23 -1.66
CA GLY A 85 1.16 -11.38 -1.29
C GLY A 85 -0.14 -11.03 -0.56
N LEU A 86 -0.18 -9.91 0.17
CA LEU A 86 -1.43 -9.35 0.70
C LEU A 86 -2.08 -8.42 -0.32
N LEU A 87 -3.41 -8.36 -0.35
CA LEU A 87 -4.16 -7.37 -1.14
C LEU A 87 -4.76 -6.33 -0.21
N MET A 88 -4.49 -5.05 -0.46
CA MET A 88 -4.96 -3.93 0.37
C MET A 88 -5.89 -2.99 -0.41
N THR A 89 -6.92 -2.52 0.27
CA THR A 89 -7.77 -1.40 -0.14
C THR A 89 -7.85 -0.38 0.99
N VAL A 90 -7.72 0.90 0.66
CA VAL A 90 -7.81 2.02 1.60
C VAL A 90 -8.92 2.96 1.14
N VAL A 91 -9.79 3.35 2.06
CA VAL A 91 -10.86 4.33 1.82
C VAL A 91 -10.86 5.35 2.96
N GLY A 92 -10.56 6.60 2.65
CA GLY A 92 -10.60 7.75 3.56
C GLY A 92 -11.93 8.48 3.55
N PRO A 93 -12.00 9.67 4.19
CA PRO A 93 -13.21 10.48 4.25
C PRO A 93 -13.68 10.86 2.84
N GLY A 94 -15.01 10.93 2.65
CA GLY A 94 -15.60 11.21 1.32
C GLY A 94 -15.35 10.13 0.26
N GLY A 95 -14.79 8.97 0.63
CA GLY A 95 -14.41 7.92 -0.31
C GLY A 95 -13.00 8.07 -0.90
N ALA A 96 -12.17 8.93 -0.30
CA ALA A 96 -10.82 9.22 -0.78
C ALA A 96 -9.96 7.95 -0.88
N LYS A 97 -9.11 7.88 -1.92
CA LYS A 97 -8.27 6.72 -2.22
C LYS A 97 -6.78 7.08 -2.23
N PRO A 98 -5.87 6.08 -2.19
CA PRO A 98 -4.44 6.34 -2.39
C PRO A 98 -4.18 7.22 -3.61
N GLY A 99 -3.27 8.18 -3.46
CA GLY A 99 -2.96 9.18 -4.48
C GLY A 99 -3.80 10.46 -4.42
N GLU A 100 -4.93 10.45 -3.72
CA GLU A 100 -5.80 11.61 -3.57
C GLU A 100 -5.40 12.49 -2.38
N THR A 101 -5.94 13.71 -2.33
CA THR A 101 -5.73 14.68 -1.25
C THR A 101 -7.04 14.95 -0.53
N ILE A 102 -7.03 14.80 0.79
CA ILE A 102 -8.11 15.20 1.70
C ILE A 102 -7.78 16.56 2.32
N THR A 103 -8.79 17.24 2.83
CA THR A 103 -8.65 18.59 3.44
C THR A 103 -8.63 18.55 4.96
N GLU A 104 -9.01 17.41 5.52
CA GLU A 104 -9.14 17.13 6.93
C GLU A 104 -7.75 16.94 7.55
N THR A 105 -7.52 17.60 8.69
CA THR A 105 -6.30 17.42 9.50
C THR A 105 -6.42 16.30 10.53
N SER A 106 -7.59 15.65 10.61
CA SER A 106 -7.88 14.47 11.42
C SER A 106 -8.98 13.69 10.72
N ALA A 107 -8.77 12.42 10.40
CA ALA A 107 -9.72 11.62 9.63
C ALA A 107 -9.66 10.13 9.94
N ASP A 108 -10.79 9.45 9.75
CA ASP A 108 -10.88 8.00 9.80
C ASP A 108 -10.65 7.38 8.42
N PHE A 109 -9.89 6.29 8.39
CA PHE A 109 -9.65 5.49 7.20
C PHE A 109 -10.11 4.06 7.44
N THR A 110 -10.84 3.50 6.47
CA THR A 110 -11.13 2.06 6.45
C THR A 110 -10.05 1.36 5.62
N VAL A 111 -9.31 0.47 6.24
CA VAL A 111 -8.30 -0.37 5.59
C VAL A 111 -8.79 -1.80 5.56
N SER A 112 -8.94 -2.35 4.35
CA SER A 112 -9.27 -3.76 4.13
C SER A 112 -8.04 -4.49 3.61
N VAL A 113 -7.72 -5.64 4.21
CA VAL A 113 -6.62 -6.51 3.80
C VAL A 113 -7.16 -7.91 3.51
N GLN A 114 -6.65 -8.56 2.48
CA GLN A 114 -6.97 -9.95 2.16
C GLN A 114 -5.70 -10.78 2.05
N SER A 115 -5.74 -12.00 2.59
CA SER A 115 -4.71 -13.02 2.44
C SER A 115 -5.32 -14.34 1.93
N PRO A 116 -4.54 -15.18 1.24
CA PRO A 116 -4.94 -16.57 0.99
C PRO A 116 -5.14 -17.34 2.30
N SER A 117 -5.89 -18.45 2.26
CA SER A 117 -6.28 -19.22 3.46
C SER A 117 -5.13 -19.91 4.22
N TRP A 118 -3.95 -19.99 3.63
CA TRP A 118 -2.80 -20.72 4.18
C TRP A 118 -1.84 -19.88 5.03
N TYR A 119 -2.07 -18.56 5.16
CA TYR A 119 -1.33 -17.69 6.09
C TYR A 119 -2.16 -16.46 6.47
N ASP A 120 -1.89 -15.89 7.64
CA ASP A 120 -2.65 -14.77 8.19
C ASP A 120 -1.94 -13.43 7.99
N ALA A 121 -2.70 -12.35 7.89
CA ALA A 121 -2.17 -11.00 8.02
C ALA A 121 -2.33 -10.57 9.49
N THR A 122 -1.26 -10.07 10.10
CA THR A 122 -1.20 -9.93 11.56
C THR A 122 -1.30 -8.47 11.99
N THR A 123 -0.58 -7.58 11.31
CA THR A 123 -0.39 -6.20 11.77
C THR A 123 -0.67 -5.19 10.66
N LEU A 124 -1.35 -4.11 11.03
CA LEU A 124 -1.51 -2.90 10.25
C LEU A 124 -0.71 -1.77 10.91
N GLU A 125 0.31 -1.30 10.22
CA GLU A 125 1.12 -0.15 10.57
C GLU A 125 0.60 1.11 9.87
N VAL A 126 0.43 2.20 10.62
CA VAL A 126 0.04 3.53 10.12
C VAL A 126 1.25 4.44 10.17
N ILE A 127 1.64 4.98 9.01
CA ILE A 127 2.84 5.80 8.86
C ILE A 127 2.44 7.19 8.38
N VAL A 128 2.72 8.22 9.18
CA VAL A 128 2.48 9.63 8.83
C VAL A 128 3.81 10.35 8.66
N ASN A 129 4.02 11.00 7.52
CA ASN A 129 5.25 11.75 7.20
C ASN A 129 6.55 10.95 7.44
N GLY A 130 6.49 9.63 7.24
CA GLY A 130 7.61 8.69 7.38
C GLY A 130 7.79 8.13 8.79
N VAL A 131 6.95 8.50 9.74
CA VAL A 131 6.99 8.04 11.14
C VAL A 131 5.82 7.09 11.40
N THR A 132 6.08 5.94 12.01
CA THR A 132 5.03 5.05 12.52
C THR A 132 4.32 5.74 13.67
N VAL A 133 3.02 5.98 13.51
CA VAL A 133 2.17 6.64 14.52
C VAL A 133 1.22 5.67 15.22
N ASP A 134 0.91 4.54 14.59
CA ASP A 134 0.08 3.48 15.17
C ASP A 134 0.44 2.11 14.60
N GLU A 135 0.24 1.06 15.40
CA GLU A 135 0.31 -0.34 14.99
C GLU A 135 -0.87 -1.09 15.60
N GLN A 136 -1.74 -1.65 14.74
CA GLN A 136 -2.93 -2.38 15.16
C GLN A 136 -2.89 -3.83 14.70
N THR A 137 -3.49 -4.72 15.48
CA THR A 137 -3.78 -6.08 15.02
C THR A 137 -4.84 -6.02 13.91
N LEU A 138 -4.60 -6.74 12.81
CA LEU A 138 -5.59 -6.89 11.75
C LEU A 138 -6.75 -7.77 12.22
N LEU A 139 -7.98 -7.27 12.10
CA LEU A 139 -9.17 -7.92 12.65
C LEU A 139 -9.89 -8.75 11.59
N PRO A 140 -9.98 -10.10 11.74
CA PRO A 140 -10.70 -10.94 10.78
C PRO A 140 -12.16 -10.53 10.62
N MET A 141 -12.65 -10.53 9.38
CA MET A 141 -14.01 -10.17 9.03
C MET A 141 -14.61 -11.11 7.99
N GLY A 142 -15.69 -11.79 8.40
CA GLY A 142 -16.46 -12.68 7.52
C GLY A 142 -15.84 -14.06 7.34
N SER A 143 -16.46 -14.84 6.46
CA SER A 143 -16.05 -16.19 6.10
C SER A 143 -15.85 -16.29 4.58
N GLY A 144 -14.74 -16.86 4.14
CA GLY A 144 -14.42 -17.01 2.72
C GLY A 144 -13.34 -18.07 2.49
N THR A 145 -12.97 -18.28 1.23
CA THR A 145 -11.88 -19.21 0.84
C THR A 145 -10.48 -18.66 1.15
N GLY A 146 -10.40 -17.38 1.48
CA GLY A 146 -9.24 -16.72 2.07
C GLY A 146 -9.67 -15.87 3.26
N HIS A 147 -8.71 -15.22 3.89
CA HIS A 147 -8.94 -14.38 5.05
C HIS A 147 -9.14 -12.94 4.61
N ARG A 148 -10.09 -12.26 5.24
CA ARG A 148 -10.33 -10.84 5.07
C ARG A 148 -10.22 -10.17 6.42
N TYR A 149 -9.60 -9.01 6.44
CA TYR A 149 -9.39 -8.19 7.63
C TYR A 149 -9.88 -6.78 7.35
N VAL A 150 -10.50 -6.13 8.34
CA VAL A 150 -10.93 -4.73 8.22
C VAL A 150 -10.66 -3.98 9.51
N ASN A 151 -9.90 -2.89 9.39
CA ASN A 151 -9.65 -1.96 10.47
C ASN A 151 -10.16 -0.58 10.07
N VAL A 152 -10.75 0.14 11.03
CA VAL A 152 -10.96 1.59 10.92
C VAL A 152 -9.90 2.25 11.79
N VAL A 153 -9.06 3.07 11.17
CA VAL A 153 -7.92 3.72 11.81
C VAL A 153 -8.10 5.23 11.80
N HIS A 154 -7.93 5.85 12.97
CA HIS A 154 -7.96 7.30 13.11
C HIS A 154 -6.56 7.86 12.87
N VAL A 155 -6.44 8.90 12.06
CA VAL A 155 -5.16 9.51 11.70
C VAL A 155 -5.21 11.01 11.92
N ASP A 156 -4.31 11.50 12.77
CA ASP A 156 -4.04 12.92 12.98
C ASP A 156 -2.89 13.39 12.08
N PHE A 157 -3.10 14.52 11.40
CA PHE A 157 -2.08 15.20 10.60
C PHE A 157 -1.64 16.50 11.28
N ASP A 158 -0.38 16.90 11.09
CA ASP A 158 0.07 18.20 11.59
C ASP A 158 -0.62 19.33 10.80
N ALA A 159 -1.53 20.04 11.47
CA ALA A 159 -2.27 21.16 10.90
C ALA A 159 -1.37 22.35 10.50
N ASN A 160 -0.13 22.41 11.02
CA ASN A 160 0.84 23.43 10.67
C ASN A 160 1.73 23.01 9.50
N ALA A 161 1.71 21.74 9.11
CA ALA A 161 2.42 21.28 7.92
C ALA A 161 1.64 21.74 6.69
N GLY A 162 2.32 22.42 5.75
CA GLY A 162 1.71 22.82 4.48
C GLY A 162 1.24 21.62 3.62
N ARG A 163 1.75 20.42 3.91
CA ARG A 163 1.33 19.15 3.33
C ARG A 163 1.72 18.02 4.29
N SER A 164 0.78 17.15 4.63
CA SER A 164 1.03 15.89 5.32
C SER A 164 0.58 14.71 4.47
N TRP A 165 1.01 13.51 4.79
CA TRP A 165 0.58 12.28 4.12
C TRP A 165 0.56 11.09 5.06
N VAL A 166 -0.30 10.12 4.74
CA VAL A 166 -0.37 8.82 5.43
C VAL A 166 -0.18 7.67 4.44
N VAL A 167 0.57 6.67 4.85
CA VAL A 167 0.73 5.37 4.19
C VAL A 167 0.34 4.27 5.17
N PHE A 168 -0.36 3.25 4.66
CA PHE A 168 -0.75 2.07 5.42
C PHE A 168 0.10 0.88 4.98
N HIS A 169 0.68 0.17 5.93
CA HIS A 169 1.50 -1.02 5.68
C HIS A 169 0.96 -2.21 6.47
N ALA A 170 0.47 -3.23 5.76
CA ALA A 170 0.02 -4.49 6.34
C ALA A 170 1.13 -5.54 6.22
N LYS A 171 1.37 -6.30 7.29
CA LYS A 171 2.40 -7.34 7.37
C LYS A 171 1.87 -8.64 7.96
N SER A 172 2.57 -9.73 7.66
CA SER A 172 2.38 -11.05 8.25
C SER A 172 3.63 -11.46 9.03
N ASP A 173 3.43 -12.20 10.12
CA ASP A 173 4.53 -12.83 10.85
C ASP A 173 5.04 -14.07 10.10
N ASP A 174 4.15 -14.73 9.36
CA ASP A 174 4.44 -15.86 8.48
C ASP A 174 5.18 -15.42 7.21
N ASP A 175 5.73 -16.40 6.50
CA ASP A 175 6.26 -16.20 5.15
C ASP A 175 5.24 -16.62 4.09
N LEU A 176 5.58 -16.43 2.82
CA LEU A 176 4.74 -16.81 1.68
C LEU A 176 4.79 -18.32 1.36
N GLY A 177 5.21 -19.17 2.31
CA GLY A 177 5.21 -20.63 2.15
C GLY A 177 3.78 -21.18 1.90
N PRO A 178 3.62 -22.20 1.05
CA PRO A 178 4.64 -22.90 0.27
C PRO A 178 5.03 -22.21 -1.06
N LEU A 179 4.38 -21.10 -1.43
CA LEU A 179 4.58 -20.45 -2.73
C LEU A 179 5.98 -19.82 -2.86
N HIS A 180 6.39 -19.04 -1.86
CA HIS A 180 7.71 -18.41 -1.75
C HIS A 180 8.25 -18.47 -0.31
N PRO A 181 8.75 -19.63 0.16
CA PRO A 181 9.31 -19.77 1.50
C PRO A 181 10.41 -18.74 1.78
N GLY A 182 10.41 -18.14 2.97
CA GLY A 182 11.33 -17.11 3.42
C GLY A 182 11.00 -15.67 2.98
N ARG A 183 10.03 -15.45 2.07
CA ARG A 183 9.60 -14.10 1.66
C ARG A 183 8.48 -13.61 2.57
N LYS A 184 8.60 -12.38 3.09
CA LYS A 184 7.60 -11.79 3.99
C LYS A 184 6.37 -11.30 3.24
N ALA A 185 5.19 -11.69 3.69
CA ALA A 185 3.95 -11.19 3.11
C ALA A 185 3.71 -9.75 3.57
N PHE A 186 3.48 -8.85 2.62
CA PHE A 186 3.14 -7.46 2.93
C PHE A 186 2.16 -6.87 1.91
N ALA A 187 1.54 -5.75 2.27
CA ALA A 187 0.94 -4.81 1.34
C ALA A 187 1.14 -3.39 1.84
N VAL A 188 1.30 -2.43 0.93
CA VAL A 188 1.44 -1.02 1.30
C VAL A 188 0.68 -0.12 0.32
N SER A 189 0.05 0.95 0.82
CA SER A 189 -0.63 1.93 -0.02
C SER A 189 0.33 2.98 -0.57
N ASN A 190 0.01 3.59 -1.71
CA ASN A 190 0.50 4.95 -1.98
C ASN A 190 -0.08 5.95 -0.96
N PRO A 191 0.53 7.13 -0.80
CA PRO A 191 0.10 8.11 0.19
C PRO A 191 -1.30 8.64 -0.12
N VAL A 192 -2.09 8.85 0.92
CA VAL A 192 -3.19 9.82 0.91
C VAL A 192 -2.66 11.11 1.53
N PHE A 193 -2.80 12.23 0.84
CA PHE A 193 -2.31 13.52 1.33
C PHE A 193 -3.37 14.23 2.15
N SER A 194 -2.95 15.03 3.13
CA SER A 194 -3.78 15.99 3.85
C SER A 194 -3.21 17.39 3.65
N GLY A 195 -4.06 18.35 3.30
CA GLY A 195 -3.71 19.76 3.17
C GLY A 195 -4.63 20.52 2.23
N SER A 196 -4.44 21.83 2.14
CA SER A 196 -5.06 22.64 1.10
C SER A 196 -4.46 22.22 -0.24
N GLY A 197 -5.25 21.56 -1.11
CA GLY A 197 -4.80 21.08 -2.42
C GLY A 197 -3.96 22.13 -3.16
N GLY A 198 -2.76 21.72 -3.59
CA GLY A 198 -1.86 22.54 -4.41
C GLY A 198 -2.33 22.67 -5.85
#